data_AF-A0A261BZY3-F1
#
_entry.id   AF-A0A261BZY3-F1
#
_cell.length_a   1.000
_cell.length_b   1.000
_cell.length_c   1.000
_cell.angle_alpha   90.00
_cell.angle_beta   90.00
_cell.angle_gamma   90.00
#
_symmetry.space_group_name_H-M   'P 1'
#
loop_
_entity.id
_entity.type
_entity.pdbx_description
1 polymer ?
#
loop_
_entity_poly.entity_id
_entity_poly.type
_entity_poly.pdbx_seq_one_letter_code
_entity_poly.pdbx_strand_id
1 'polypeptide(L)'
;MTAYVGRAWSMLRFYTDCAYAGVAYLVNSKAHRAMPNLTHVEPIEKLSDAVTRILGHNPGPFTLQGTNTYLLGTGTNKILIDTGEPNISEYISALKSVLSSTNSQIAYIVITHWHGDHVGGIDNITEEILDKKKIPIYKMQRDKDEGVERFTYVNDGHEVRVDGATLKFIATPGHTADHFALWLEEEKALFSGDCILGEGTTVFEDLHDYMTSLQKIRGLDATRIYPGHGPVIDKVVEKVDEYIEHRMKREREIVAVLKNHEEITSMDVTNQVYSDSPWAVRLAALNNVKLVLKKLIKDGVVENPYFESFKWVGPSDEKKPEAANL
;
A
#
# COMPACT_ATOMS: atom_id res chain seq x y z
N MET A 1 -11.28 -28.93 -33.39
CA MET A 1 -12.50 -28.10 -33.50
C MET A 1 -13.12 -27.81 -32.14
N THR A 2 -13.25 -28.80 -31.24
CA THR A 2 -13.84 -28.66 -29.89
C THR A 2 -13.12 -27.66 -28.98
N ALA A 3 -11.78 -27.68 -28.91
CA ALA A 3 -11.01 -26.73 -28.10
C ALA A 3 -11.13 -25.27 -28.58
N TYR A 4 -11.23 -25.04 -29.90
CA TYR A 4 -11.32 -23.69 -30.47
C TYR A 4 -12.71 -23.07 -30.22
N VAL A 5 -13.77 -23.88 -30.34
CA VAL A 5 -15.15 -23.46 -30.02
C VAL A 5 -15.30 -23.19 -28.53
N GLY A 6 -14.71 -24.02 -27.66
CA GLY A 6 -14.67 -23.78 -26.21
C GLY A 6 -13.98 -22.46 -25.85
N ARG A 7 -12.83 -22.17 -26.48
CA ARG A 7 -12.09 -20.91 -26.27
C ARG A 7 -12.88 -19.67 -26.68
N ALA A 8 -13.50 -19.70 -27.86
CA ALA A 8 -14.33 -18.60 -28.33
C ALA A 8 -15.54 -18.35 -27.40
N TRP A 9 -16.13 -19.43 -26.87
CA TRP A 9 -17.23 -19.37 -25.93
C TRP A 9 -16.82 -18.76 -24.58
N SER A 10 -15.68 -19.18 -24.01
CA SER A 10 -15.15 -18.61 -22.76
C SER A 10 -14.85 -17.11 -22.89
N MET A 11 -14.29 -16.69 -24.03
CA MET A 11 -14.03 -15.29 -24.30
C MET A 11 -15.32 -14.46 -24.39
N LEU A 12 -16.32 -14.95 -25.13
CA LEU A 12 -17.63 -14.29 -25.21
C LEU A 12 -18.31 -14.19 -23.84
N ARG A 13 -18.22 -15.25 -23.03
CA ARG A 13 -18.74 -15.29 -21.66
C ARG A 13 -18.03 -14.28 -20.75
N PHE A 14 -16.70 -14.20 -20.82
CA PHE A 14 -15.93 -13.23 -20.06
C PHE A 14 -16.37 -11.78 -20.34
N TYR A 15 -16.50 -11.40 -21.62
CA TYR A 15 -16.92 -10.05 -22.00
C TYR A 15 -18.37 -9.75 -21.62
N THR A 16 -19.27 -10.72 -21.78
CA THR A 16 -20.69 -10.55 -21.40
C THR A 16 -20.82 -10.36 -19.89
N ASP A 17 -20.15 -11.18 -19.07
CA ASP A 17 -20.15 -11.05 -17.61
C ASP A 17 -19.53 -9.71 -17.16
N CYS A 18 -18.44 -9.28 -17.79
CA CYS A 18 -17.83 -7.96 -17.54
C CYS A 18 -18.80 -6.82 -17.85
N ALA A 19 -19.53 -6.90 -18.97
CA ALA A 19 -20.51 -5.89 -19.35
C ALA A 19 -21.68 -5.82 -18.35
N TYR A 20 -22.21 -6.97 -17.92
CA TYR A 20 -23.25 -7.03 -16.89
C TYR A 20 -22.77 -6.43 -15.56
N ALA A 21 -21.55 -6.75 -15.13
CA ALA A 21 -20.98 -6.22 -13.89
C ALA A 21 -20.74 -4.70 -13.99
N GLY A 22 -20.28 -4.20 -15.13
CA GLY A 22 -20.11 -2.77 -15.41
C GLY A 22 -21.43 -2.00 -15.38
N VAL A 23 -22.48 -2.52 -16.01
CA VAL A 23 -23.83 -1.92 -15.94
C VAL A 23 -24.36 -1.90 -14.51
N ALA A 24 -24.24 -3.02 -13.77
CA ALA A 24 -24.65 -3.10 -12.37
C ALA A 24 -23.90 -2.11 -11.48
N TYR A 25 -22.58 -1.95 -11.69
CA TYR A 25 -21.75 -0.97 -10.98
C TYR A 25 -22.21 0.46 -11.24
N LEU A 26 -22.47 0.84 -12.50
CA LEU A 26 -22.95 2.18 -12.86
C LEU A 26 -24.32 2.51 -12.26
N VAL A 27 -25.19 1.51 -12.12
CA VAL A 27 -26.49 1.67 -11.47
C VAL A 27 -26.33 1.86 -9.95
N ASN A 28 -25.40 1.13 -9.32
CA ASN A 28 -25.26 1.08 -7.86
C ASN A 28 -24.29 2.12 -7.27
N SER A 29 -23.34 2.65 -8.05
CA SER A 29 -22.35 3.65 -7.61
C SER A 29 -22.97 5.00 -7.18
N LYS A 30 -24.25 5.22 -7.50
CA LYS A 30 -25.03 6.36 -7.01
C LYS A 30 -25.44 6.26 -5.53
N ALA A 31 -25.13 5.15 -4.83
CA ALA A 31 -25.66 4.84 -3.50
C ALA A 31 -24.62 4.60 -2.38
N HIS A 32 -23.32 4.78 -2.61
CA HIS A 32 -22.31 4.53 -1.56
C HIS A 32 -21.77 5.83 -0.95
N ARG A 33 -22.41 6.26 0.14
CA ARG A 33 -21.82 7.11 1.17
C ARG A 33 -22.05 6.45 2.52
N ALA A 34 -21.03 5.74 2.99
CA ALA A 34 -20.81 5.50 4.41
C ALA A 34 -19.31 5.26 4.56
N MET A 35 -18.58 6.28 5.02
CA MET A 35 -17.31 6.00 5.68
C MET A 35 -17.65 5.23 6.97
N PRO A 36 -16.90 4.17 7.32
CA PRO A 36 -17.03 3.55 8.63
C PRO A 36 -16.95 4.60 9.73
N ASN A 37 -17.45 4.29 10.93
CA ASN A 37 -17.19 5.10 12.11
C ASN A 37 -15.70 4.92 12.47
N LEU A 38 -14.83 5.69 11.80
CA LEU A 38 -13.38 5.60 11.94
C LEU A 38 -12.95 6.07 13.33
N THR A 39 -11.86 5.51 13.83
CA THR A 39 -11.26 5.94 15.09
C THR A 39 -10.89 7.42 15.00
N HIS A 40 -11.13 8.19 16.06
CA HIS A 40 -10.72 9.60 16.07
C HIS A 40 -9.19 9.69 16.09
N VAL A 41 -8.64 10.58 15.27
CA VAL A 41 -7.21 10.85 15.15
C VAL A 41 -7.02 12.36 15.28
N GLU A 42 -6.26 12.79 16.30
CA GLU A 42 -6.03 14.22 16.52
C GLU A 42 -5.23 14.83 15.34
N PRO A 43 -5.58 16.05 14.88
CA PRO A 43 -4.89 16.72 13.78
C PRO A 43 -3.38 16.90 14.00
N ILE A 44 -2.96 17.14 15.24
CA ILE A 44 -1.56 17.24 15.64
C ILE A 44 -1.41 16.45 16.94
N GLU A 45 -0.50 15.49 16.97
CA GLU A 45 -0.26 14.67 18.17
C GLU A 45 1.23 14.36 18.33
N LYS A 46 1.79 14.65 19.51
CA LYS A 46 3.14 14.20 19.88
C LYS A 46 3.03 12.74 20.37
N LEU A 47 3.45 11.80 19.54
CA LEU A 47 3.32 10.35 19.77
C LEU A 47 4.45 9.78 20.65
N SER A 48 5.61 10.44 20.61
CA SER A 48 6.79 10.14 21.43
C SER A 48 7.68 11.37 21.54
N ASP A 49 8.83 11.27 22.20
CA ASP A 49 9.79 12.36 22.25
C ASP A 49 10.38 12.74 20.89
N ALA A 50 10.52 11.77 19.98
CA ALA A 50 11.09 11.98 18.66
C ALA A 50 10.04 12.09 17.55
N VAL A 51 8.77 11.74 17.78
CA VAL A 51 7.73 11.62 16.73
C VAL A 51 6.54 12.52 17.01
N THR A 52 6.26 13.45 16.10
CA THR A 52 5.00 14.21 16.05
C THR A 52 4.26 13.90 14.76
N ARG A 53 3.00 13.49 14.86
CA ARG A 53 2.12 13.27 13.71
C ARG A 53 1.33 14.54 13.41
N ILE A 54 1.20 14.87 12.13
CA ILE A 54 0.39 15.98 11.62
C ILE A 54 -0.50 15.41 10.52
N LEU A 55 -1.82 15.54 10.66
CA LEU A 55 -2.76 15.09 9.64
C LEU A 55 -2.71 16.02 8.43
N GLY A 56 -2.76 15.43 7.24
CA GLY A 56 -2.82 16.11 5.95
C GLY A 56 -4.14 16.83 5.68
N HIS A 57 -5.13 16.73 6.59
CA HIS A 57 -6.45 17.36 6.48
C HIS A 57 -7.24 17.00 5.20
N ASN A 58 -6.98 15.81 4.67
CA ASN A 58 -7.53 15.29 3.42
C ASN A 58 -8.32 13.96 3.64
N PRO A 59 -9.40 13.95 4.43
CA PRO A 59 -10.15 12.72 4.71
C PRO A 59 -10.85 12.18 3.47
N GLY A 60 -10.90 10.86 3.34
CA GLY A 60 -11.43 10.22 2.14
C GLY A 60 -11.51 8.69 2.24
N PRO A 61 -12.13 8.05 1.23
CA PRO A 61 -12.28 6.60 1.22
C PRO A 61 -10.95 5.83 1.15
N PHE A 62 -9.89 6.46 0.65
CA PHE A 62 -8.54 5.88 0.57
C PHE A 62 -7.58 6.43 1.62
N THR A 63 -7.80 7.67 2.06
CA THR A 63 -6.95 8.38 3.02
C THR A 63 -7.47 8.32 4.46
N LEU A 64 -8.63 7.69 4.69
CA LEU A 64 -9.30 7.58 6.00
C LEU A 64 -9.55 8.96 6.63
N GLN A 65 -8.97 9.23 7.81
CA GLN A 65 -9.02 10.53 8.49
C GLN A 65 -8.16 11.60 7.78
N GLY A 66 -7.23 11.19 6.92
CA GLY A 66 -6.25 12.00 6.22
C GLY A 66 -4.88 11.29 6.20
N THR A 67 -3.95 11.81 5.41
CA THR A 67 -2.56 11.33 5.42
C THR A 67 -1.91 11.67 6.75
N ASN A 68 -1.31 10.69 7.41
CA ASN A 68 -0.44 10.92 8.54
C ASN A 68 0.94 11.32 8.03
N THR A 69 1.31 12.59 8.18
CA THR A 69 2.71 13.00 8.01
C THR A 69 3.40 13.01 9.36
N TYR A 70 4.71 12.77 9.37
CA TYR A 70 5.47 12.64 10.62
C TYR A 70 6.68 13.56 10.63
N LEU A 71 6.80 14.36 11.68
CA LEU A 71 7.95 15.22 11.93
C LEU A 71 8.83 14.56 13.00
N LEU A 72 10.06 14.20 12.62
CA LEU A 72 10.97 13.40 13.44
C LEU A 72 12.17 14.18 13.98
N GLY A 73 12.63 13.76 15.15
CA GLY A 73 13.84 14.23 15.82
C GLY A 73 13.53 15.00 17.10
N THR A 74 14.51 15.12 17.99
CA THR A 74 14.41 15.86 19.25
C THR A 74 15.05 17.25 19.17
N GLY A 75 16.00 17.45 18.25
CA GLY A 75 16.65 18.76 18.01
C GLY A 75 15.84 19.69 17.10
N THR A 76 16.47 20.79 16.64
CA THR A 76 15.83 21.80 15.79
C THR A 76 15.75 21.41 14.32
N ASN A 77 16.64 20.52 13.84
CA ASN A 77 16.57 19.97 12.50
C ASN A 77 15.68 18.72 12.51
N LYS A 78 14.67 18.68 11.65
CA LYS A 78 13.69 17.60 11.60
C LYS A 78 13.69 16.86 10.26
N ILE A 79 13.30 15.60 10.29
CA ILE A 79 12.91 14.84 9.09
C ILE A 79 11.39 14.93 8.97
N LEU A 80 10.87 15.28 7.80
CA LEU A 80 9.44 15.19 7.49
C LEU A 80 9.19 13.94 6.63
N ILE A 81 8.35 13.03 7.10
CA ILE A 81 7.87 11.87 6.32
C ILE A 81 6.53 12.21 5.69
N ASP A 82 6.46 12.09 4.37
CA ASP A 82 5.33 12.40 3.51
C ASP A 82 4.81 13.85 3.62
N THR A 83 3.95 14.24 2.68
CA THR A 83 3.61 15.66 2.48
C THR A 83 2.13 15.94 2.28
N GLY A 84 1.26 14.93 2.35
CA GLY A 84 -0.17 15.14 2.12
C GLY A 84 -0.50 15.42 0.65
N GLU A 85 -1.74 15.83 0.42
CA GLU A 85 -2.25 16.27 -0.87
C GLU A 85 -1.81 17.69 -1.26
N PRO A 86 -1.82 18.04 -2.56
CA PRO A 86 -1.49 19.39 -2.98
C PRO A 86 -2.59 20.39 -2.56
N ASN A 87 -2.19 21.62 -2.25
CA ASN A 87 -3.09 22.76 -2.00
C ASN A 87 -4.01 22.62 -0.75
N ILE A 88 -3.59 21.89 0.29
CA ILE A 88 -4.30 21.82 1.56
C ILE A 88 -3.74 22.86 2.55
N SER A 89 -4.39 24.02 2.62
CA SER A 89 -3.92 25.17 3.43
C SER A 89 -3.89 24.89 4.94
N GLU A 90 -4.79 24.03 5.40
CA GLU A 90 -4.94 23.61 6.79
C GLU A 90 -3.74 22.78 7.23
N TYR A 91 -3.28 21.87 6.36
CA TYR A 91 -2.07 21.08 6.61
C TYR A 91 -0.83 21.98 6.70
N ILE A 92 -0.65 22.91 5.77
CA ILE A 92 0.49 23.84 5.80
C ILE A 92 0.45 24.70 7.07
N SER A 93 -0.73 25.15 7.50
CA SER A 93 -0.91 25.91 8.74
C SER A 93 -0.57 25.07 9.97
N ALA A 94 -1.00 23.82 10.02
CA ALA A 94 -0.68 22.88 11.08
C ALA A 94 0.83 22.61 11.18
N LEU A 95 1.49 22.32 10.06
CA LEU A 95 2.93 22.09 9.99
C LEU A 95 3.74 23.33 10.42
N LYS A 96 3.35 24.53 9.94
CA LYS A 96 3.96 25.80 10.38
C LYS A 96 3.82 26.00 11.89
N SER A 97 2.67 25.66 12.47
CA SER A 97 2.42 25.79 13.91
C SER A 97 3.34 24.87 14.72
N VAL A 98 3.52 23.61 14.30
CA VAL A 98 4.44 22.67 14.96
C VAL A 98 5.89 23.13 14.85
N LEU A 99 6.34 23.53 13.66
CA LEU A 99 7.71 24.02 13.45
C LEU A 99 8.01 25.28 14.29
N SER A 100 7.06 26.22 14.35
CA SER A 100 7.22 27.47 15.10
C SER A 100 7.24 27.22 16.61
N SER A 101 6.32 26.40 17.14
CA SER A 101 6.23 26.09 18.57
C SER A 101 7.44 25.33 19.11
N THR A 102 8.15 24.61 18.24
CA THR A 102 9.36 23.84 18.58
C THR A 102 10.65 24.51 18.13
N ASN A 103 10.58 25.73 17.59
CA ASN A 103 11.71 26.45 16.99
C ASN A 103 12.57 25.55 16.07
N SER A 104 11.89 24.79 15.21
CA SER A 104 12.47 23.74 14.37
C SER A 104 12.34 24.07 12.88
N GLN A 105 13.16 23.44 12.06
CA GLN A 105 13.15 23.51 10.60
C GLN A 105 13.23 22.11 9.99
N ILE A 106 12.73 21.97 8.77
CA ILE A 106 12.82 20.72 8.01
C ILE A 106 14.19 20.66 7.34
N ALA A 107 14.99 19.66 7.72
CA ALA A 107 16.28 19.39 7.10
C ALA A 107 16.16 18.44 5.91
N TYR A 108 15.25 17.47 5.99
CA TYR A 108 15.02 16.44 4.99
C TYR A 108 13.52 16.18 4.83
N ILE A 109 13.09 15.91 3.60
CA ILE A 109 11.78 15.31 3.32
C ILE A 109 12.04 13.87 2.86
N VAL A 110 11.25 12.93 3.37
CA VAL A 110 11.29 11.53 2.99
C VAL A 110 9.92 11.14 2.48
N ILE A 111 9.87 10.57 1.29
CA ILE A 111 8.63 10.14 0.64
C ILE A 111 8.57 8.62 0.67
N THR A 112 7.47 8.08 1.17
CA THR A 112 7.22 6.63 1.20
C THR A 112 6.98 6.10 -0.21
N HIS A 113 6.14 6.75 -1.01
CA HIS A 113 5.84 6.34 -2.39
C HIS A 113 5.19 7.47 -3.22
N TRP A 114 4.94 7.21 -4.51
CA TRP A 114 4.52 8.24 -5.49
C TRP A 114 3.09 8.77 -5.36
N HIS A 115 2.19 8.15 -4.59
CA HIS A 115 0.79 8.55 -4.59
C HIS A 115 0.61 10.02 -4.16
N GLY A 116 -0.39 10.67 -4.78
CA GLY A 116 -0.58 12.12 -4.72
C GLY A 116 -0.80 12.67 -3.32
N ASP A 117 -1.35 11.86 -2.42
CA ASP A 117 -1.59 12.18 -1.02
C ASP A 117 -0.37 11.97 -0.12
N HIS A 118 0.75 11.48 -0.66
CA HIS A 118 2.05 11.42 0.01
C HIS A 118 3.05 12.42 -0.57
N VAL A 119 3.00 12.68 -1.90
CA VAL A 119 3.95 13.58 -2.60
C VAL A 119 3.40 14.97 -2.92
N GLY A 120 2.09 15.16 -2.79
CA GLY A 120 1.38 16.31 -3.35
C GLY A 120 1.76 17.63 -2.71
N GLY A 121 1.95 17.65 -1.39
CA GLY A 121 2.25 18.87 -0.65
C GLY A 121 3.69 19.37 -0.76
N ILE A 122 4.59 18.69 -1.48
CA ILE A 122 6.00 19.10 -1.64
C ILE A 122 6.11 20.55 -2.14
N ASP A 123 5.33 20.93 -3.15
CA ASP A 123 5.42 22.25 -3.76
C ASP A 123 4.93 23.33 -2.79
N ASN A 124 3.81 23.08 -2.08
CA ASN A 124 3.30 23.97 -1.04
C ASN A 124 4.31 24.15 0.11
N ILE A 125 4.94 23.06 0.59
CA ILE A 125 5.97 23.13 1.64
C ILE A 125 7.18 23.93 1.15
N THR A 126 7.62 23.70 -0.09
CA THR A 126 8.77 24.38 -0.68
C THR A 126 8.54 25.88 -0.79
N GLU A 127 7.36 26.30 -1.23
CA GLU A 127 7.01 27.70 -1.39
C GLU A 127 6.74 28.40 -0.05
N GLU A 128 6.02 27.75 0.85
CA GLU A 128 5.43 28.42 2.01
C GLU A 128 6.18 28.23 3.33
N ILE A 129 7.03 27.19 3.44
CA ILE A 129 7.77 26.85 4.67
C ILE A 129 9.26 26.97 4.44
N LEU A 130 9.76 26.51 3.29
CA LEU A 130 11.20 26.50 2.99
C LEU A 130 11.68 27.78 2.31
N ASP A 131 10.79 28.72 1.96
CA ASP A 131 11.12 29.93 1.19
C ASP A 131 11.94 29.61 -0.08
N LYS A 132 11.50 28.58 -0.81
CA LYS A 132 12.15 28.05 -2.03
C LYS A 132 13.57 27.51 -1.84
N LYS A 133 14.02 27.34 -0.59
CA LYS A 133 15.29 26.67 -0.28
C LYS A 133 15.20 25.21 -0.71
N LYS A 134 16.16 24.78 -1.53
CA LYS A 134 16.31 23.37 -1.89
C LYS A 134 16.88 22.59 -0.70
N ILE A 135 16.16 21.57 -0.28
CA ILE A 135 16.62 20.55 0.68
C ILE A 135 16.50 19.17 0.03
N PRO A 136 17.22 18.15 0.52
CA PRO A 136 17.06 16.79 0.01
C PRO A 136 15.64 16.27 0.23
N ILE A 137 15.04 15.74 -0.84
CA ILE A 137 13.77 15.01 -0.83
C ILE A 137 14.07 13.57 -1.26
N TYR A 138 14.11 12.65 -0.30
CA TYR A 138 14.49 11.26 -0.54
C TYR A 138 13.28 10.40 -0.94
N LYS A 139 13.45 9.56 -1.96
CA LYS A 139 12.40 8.67 -2.50
C LYS A 139 13.06 7.46 -3.20
N MET A 140 12.33 6.36 -3.38
CA MET A 140 12.74 5.31 -4.33
C MET A 140 12.40 5.74 -5.75
N GLN A 141 13.27 5.43 -6.70
CA GLN A 141 12.98 5.69 -8.11
C GLN A 141 11.98 4.66 -8.63
N ARG A 142 10.82 5.11 -9.15
CA ARG A 142 9.84 4.23 -9.79
C ARG A 142 10.21 3.95 -11.24
N ASP A 143 10.44 5.03 -11.98
CA ASP A 143 10.72 5.03 -13.42
C ASP A 143 11.96 5.88 -13.72
N LYS A 144 12.66 5.57 -14.83
CA LYS A 144 13.93 6.24 -15.18
C LYS A 144 13.80 7.76 -15.37
N ASP A 145 12.64 8.22 -15.83
CA ASP A 145 12.38 9.62 -16.16
C ASP A 145 11.52 10.35 -15.11
N GLU A 146 11.19 9.68 -13.99
CA GLU A 146 10.40 10.28 -12.92
C GLU A 146 11.17 11.43 -12.26
N GLY A 147 10.55 12.61 -12.14
CA GLY A 147 10.96 13.67 -11.22
C GLY A 147 12.44 14.06 -11.28
N VAL A 148 13.04 14.09 -12.48
CA VAL A 148 14.44 14.46 -12.69
C VAL A 148 14.70 15.83 -12.01
N GLU A 149 15.69 15.88 -11.11
CA GLU A 149 16.03 17.01 -10.23
C GLU A 149 15.09 17.33 -9.04
N ARG A 150 13.90 16.72 -8.95
CA ARG A 150 12.97 16.89 -7.81
C ARG A 150 13.38 16.03 -6.61
N PHE A 151 13.84 14.81 -6.87
CA PHE A 151 14.13 13.83 -5.82
C PHE A 151 15.62 13.47 -5.76
N THR A 152 16.09 13.17 -4.55
CA THR A 152 17.33 12.43 -4.30
C THR A 152 16.98 10.96 -4.18
N TYR A 153 17.14 10.21 -5.28
CA TYR A 153 16.80 8.80 -5.31
C TYR A 153 17.78 7.96 -4.49
N VAL A 154 17.24 7.06 -3.67
CA VAL A 154 18.01 6.18 -2.78
C VAL A 154 17.51 4.75 -2.87
N ASN A 155 18.37 3.80 -2.48
CA ASN A 155 18.09 2.37 -2.50
C ASN A 155 17.75 1.85 -1.09
N ASP A 156 17.30 0.59 -1.02
CA ASP A 156 17.12 -0.15 0.23
C ASP A 156 18.37 -0.03 1.13
N GLY A 157 18.13 0.21 2.42
CA GLY A 157 19.17 0.35 3.43
C GLY A 157 19.83 1.73 3.52
N HIS A 158 19.41 2.72 2.72
CA HIS A 158 19.84 4.11 2.93
C HIS A 158 19.43 4.61 4.33
N GLU A 159 20.15 5.60 4.86
CA GLU A 159 19.90 6.16 6.19
C GLU A 159 20.01 7.68 6.16
N VAL A 160 19.12 8.34 6.90
CA VAL A 160 19.18 9.77 7.20
C VAL A 160 19.12 9.98 8.71
N ARG A 161 19.79 11.03 9.20
CA ARG A 161 19.96 11.26 10.63
C ARG A 161 19.75 12.72 10.99
N VAL A 162 19.06 12.94 12.11
CA VAL A 162 18.98 14.22 12.83
C VAL A 162 19.16 13.93 14.33
N ASP A 163 19.22 14.97 15.15
CA ASP A 163 19.32 14.79 16.60
C ASP A 163 18.14 13.95 17.13
N GLY A 164 18.43 12.81 17.75
CA GLY A 164 17.44 11.91 18.34
C GLY A 164 16.61 11.08 17.36
N ALA A 165 16.98 11.02 16.07
CA ALA A 165 16.31 10.13 15.11
C ALA A 165 17.26 9.66 14.00
N THR A 166 17.38 8.33 13.87
CA THR A 166 18.06 7.62 12.79
C THR A 166 17.03 6.83 12.00
N LEU A 167 16.80 7.25 10.75
CA LEU A 167 15.76 6.70 9.91
C LEU A 167 16.36 5.89 8.76
N LYS A 168 16.13 4.59 8.77
CA LYS A 168 16.59 3.64 7.75
C LYS A 168 15.49 3.29 6.75
N PHE A 169 15.84 3.28 5.48
CA PHE A 169 14.93 2.99 4.38
C PHE A 169 14.83 1.48 4.15
N ILE A 170 13.61 0.95 4.11
CA ILE A 170 13.32 -0.46 3.87
C ILE A 170 12.40 -0.59 2.67
N ALA A 171 12.95 -1.03 1.54
CA ALA A 171 12.19 -1.31 0.34
C ALA A 171 11.13 -2.38 0.66
N THR A 172 9.88 -2.00 0.43
CA THR A 172 8.68 -2.81 0.70
C THR A 172 7.71 -2.70 -0.48
N PRO A 173 8.15 -3.09 -1.70
CA PRO A 173 7.31 -2.99 -2.89
C PRO A 173 6.05 -3.85 -2.76
N GLY A 174 5.04 -3.52 -3.55
CA GLY A 174 3.80 -4.27 -3.63
C GLY A 174 2.59 -3.37 -3.60
N HIS A 175 2.50 -2.48 -2.61
CA HIS A 175 1.52 -1.39 -2.64
C HIS A 175 1.75 -0.54 -3.90
N THR A 176 2.97 -0.03 -4.04
CA THR A 176 3.55 0.47 -5.28
C THR A 176 4.94 -0.10 -5.50
N ALA A 177 5.45 -0.03 -6.72
CA ALA A 177 6.81 -0.50 -7.04
C ALA A 177 7.93 0.30 -6.32
N ASP A 178 7.68 1.55 -5.94
CA ASP A 178 8.62 2.49 -5.33
C ASP A 178 8.42 2.66 -3.81
N HIS A 179 7.68 1.75 -3.17
CA HIS A 179 7.31 1.90 -1.76
C HIS A 179 8.47 1.63 -0.80
N PHE A 180 8.69 2.58 0.11
CA PHE A 180 9.52 2.45 1.31
C PHE A 180 8.66 2.39 2.57
N ALA A 181 9.00 1.44 3.44
CA ALA A 181 8.75 1.56 4.87
C ALA A 181 10.02 2.13 5.51
N LEU A 182 9.89 2.82 6.63
CA LEU A 182 11.01 3.55 7.24
C LEU A 182 11.17 3.10 8.70
N TRP A 183 12.36 2.68 9.07
CA TRP A 183 12.70 2.16 10.39
C TRP A 183 13.37 3.21 11.24
N LEU A 184 12.75 3.56 12.37
CA LEU A 184 13.32 4.43 13.38
C LEU A 184 14.05 3.60 14.43
N GLU A 185 15.38 3.71 14.46
CA GLU A 185 16.22 2.85 15.30
C GLU A 185 15.97 3.07 16.79
N GLU A 186 15.84 4.32 17.22
CA GLU A 186 15.75 4.71 18.63
C GLU A 186 14.48 4.17 19.32
N GLU A 187 13.39 3.99 18.57
CA GLU A 187 12.12 3.48 19.10
C GLU A 187 11.82 2.03 18.71
N LYS A 188 12.64 1.43 17.84
CA LYS A 188 12.30 0.19 17.12
C LYS A 188 10.91 0.30 16.47
N ALA A 189 10.62 1.42 15.84
CA ALA A 189 9.31 1.71 15.26
C ALA A 189 9.38 1.76 13.74
N LEU A 190 8.29 1.37 13.08
CA LEU A 190 8.19 1.35 11.63
C LEU A 190 7.15 2.36 11.14
N PHE A 191 7.56 3.28 10.27
CA PHE A 191 6.62 4.03 9.44
C PHE A 191 6.27 3.19 8.22
N SER A 192 5.05 2.65 8.18
CA SER A 192 4.68 1.65 7.17
C SER A 192 4.17 2.23 5.86
N GLY A 193 4.01 3.56 5.78
CA GLY A 193 3.30 4.19 4.65
C GLY A 193 1.98 3.49 4.41
N ASP A 194 1.74 3.12 3.15
CA ASP A 194 0.52 2.44 2.73
C ASP A 194 0.63 0.91 2.66
N CYS A 195 1.78 0.36 3.08
CA CYS A 195 1.95 -1.08 3.18
C CYS A 195 1.03 -1.69 4.27
N ILE A 196 0.91 -1.01 5.41
CA ILE A 196 0.03 -1.39 6.54
C ILE A 196 -0.65 -0.13 7.05
N LEU A 197 -1.98 -0.17 7.19
CA LEU A 197 -2.80 0.95 7.64
C LEU A 197 -3.26 0.71 9.08
N GLY A 198 -3.57 1.79 9.81
CA GLY A 198 -4.08 1.72 11.18
C GLY A 198 -5.45 1.06 11.28
N GLU A 199 -6.29 1.25 10.26
CA GLU A 199 -7.64 0.70 10.17
C GLU A 199 -7.93 0.18 8.77
N GLY A 200 -8.75 -0.88 8.70
CA GLY A 200 -9.13 -1.49 7.43
C GLY A 200 -7.98 -2.26 6.75
N THR A 201 -7.98 -2.23 5.42
CA THR A 201 -6.98 -2.92 4.58
C THR A 201 -6.50 -1.99 3.49
N THR A 202 -5.25 -2.18 3.02
CA THR A 202 -4.71 -1.42 1.88
C THR A 202 -4.99 -2.08 0.52
N VAL A 203 -4.72 -1.34 -0.55
CA VAL A 203 -4.65 -1.80 -1.95
C VAL A 203 -3.22 -2.08 -2.37
N PHE A 204 -3.00 -2.74 -3.50
CA PHE A 204 -1.65 -3.06 -4.00
C PHE A 204 -1.63 -3.31 -5.51
N GLU A 205 -0.51 -2.97 -6.14
CA GLU A 205 -0.20 -3.22 -7.56
C GLU A 205 0.29 -4.66 -7.81
N ASP A 206 1.02 -5.26 -6.86
CA ASP A 206 1.58 -6.62 -6.99
C ASP A 206 1.49 -7.40 -5.68
N LEU A 207 0.66 -8.46 -5.66
CA LEU A 207 0.44 -9.24 -4.44
C LEU A 207 1.67 -10.08 -4.03
N HIS A 208 2.50 -10.53 -4.97
CA HIS A 208 3.68 -11.33 -4.63
C HIS A 208 4.71 -10.47 -3.88
N ASP A 209 5.01 -9.29 -4.43
CA ASP A 209 5.93 -8.36 -3.80
C ASP A 209 5.35 -7.86 -2.47
N TYR A 210 4.04 -7.56 -2.43
CA TYR A 210 3.36 -7.16 -1.21
C TYR A 210 3.44 -8.20 -0.09
N MET A 211 3.19 -9.48 -0.39
CA MET A 211 3.31 -10.57 0.60
C MET A 211 4.76 -10.75 1.07
N THR A 212 5.73 -10.61 0.17
CA THR A 212 7.15 -10.64 0.53
C THR A 212 7.51 -9.49 1.46
N SER A 213 6.99 -8.29 1.21
CA SER A 213 7.15 -7.11 2.05
C SER A 213 6.51 -7.28 3.43
N LEU A 214 5.31 -7.85 3.52
CA LEU A 214 4.68 -8.17 4.81
C LEU A 214 5.49 -9.18 5.61
N GLN A 215 6.06 -10.21 4.97
CA GLN A 215 6.94 -11.17 5.64
C GLN A 215 8.26 -10.51 6.10
N LYS A 216 8.83 -9.60 5.30
CA LYS A 216 9.99 -8.79 5.69
C LYS A 216 9.67 -7.96 6.93
N ILE A 217 8.54 -7.24 6.94
CA ILE A 217 8.07 -6.44 8.08
C ILE A 217 7.80 -7.31 9.30
N ARG A 218 7.19 -8.49 9.12
CA ARG A 218 6.94 -9.45 10.20
C ARG A 218 8.23 -9.90 10.89
N GLY A 219 9.31 -10.05 10.13
CA GLY A 219 10.62 -10.40 10.66
C GLY A 219 11.36 -9.24 11.35
N LEU A 220 10.82 -8.01 11.28
CA LEU A 220 11.34 -6.89 12.05
C LEU A 220 10.82 -7.00 13.50
N ASP A 221 11.70 -6.77 14.46
CA ASP A 221 11.35 -6.66 15.89
C ASP A 221 10.75 -5.27 16.19
N ALA A 222 9.75 -4.88 15.39
CA ALA A 222 9.06 -3.60 15.48
C ALA A 222 8.12 -3.59 16.69
N THR A 223 8.30 -2.61 17.58
CA THR A 223 7.48 -2.43 18.77
C THR A 223 6.19 -1.67 18.48
N ARG A 224 6.20 -0.88 17.39
CA ARG A 224 5.10 0.00 16.98
C ARG A 224 5.15 0.26 15.47
N ILE A 225 3.97 0.43 14.87
CA ILE A 225 3.82 0.94 13.50
C ILE A 225 3.12 2.30 13.51
N TYR A 226 3.69 3.24 12.79
CA TYR A 226 3.16 4.56 12.45
C TYR A 226 2.68 4.54 10.98
N PRO A 227 1.40 4.29 10.70
CA PRO A 227 0.92 4.07 9.34
C PRO A 227 0.74 5.36 8.53
N GLY A 228 0.69 5.27 7.20
CA GLY A 228 0.34 6.38 6.32
C GLY A 228 -1.08 6.90 6.55
N HIS A 229 -2.01 6.03 6.97
CA HIS A 229 -3.38 6.40 7.33
C HIS A 229 -3.87 5.63 8.56
N GLY A 230 -4.75 6.25 9.34
CA GLY A 230 -5.37 5.65 10.53
C GLY A 230 -4.52 5.76 11.80
N PRO A 231 -4.97 5.15 12.91
CA PRO A 231 -4.32 5.22 14.21
C PRO A 231 -3.02 4.42 14.28
N VAL A 232 -2.21 4.73 15.30
CA VAL A 232 -0.98 3.98 15.64
C VAL A 232 -1.30 2.52 15.96
N ILE A 233 -0.39 1.61 15.60
CA ILE A 233 -0.52 0.18 15.87
C ILE A 233 0.58 -0.25 16.86
N ASP A 234 0.19 -0.60 18.09
CA ASP A 234 1.12 -1.17 19.08
C ASP A 234 1.21 -2.71 18.99
N LYS A 235 0.16 -3.37 18.48
CA LYS A 235 0.12 -4.83 18.31
C LYS A 235 0.65 -5.23 16.94
N VAL A 236 1.93 -4.98 16.70
CA VAL A 236 2.54 -5.10 15.36
C VAL A 236 2.41 -6.51 14.79
N VAL A 237 2.84 -7.53 15.53
CA VAL A 237 2.79 -8.94 15.10
C VAL A 237 1.36 -9.37 14.76
N GLU A 238 0.38 -9.04 15.61
CA GLU A 238 -1.03 -9.36 15.38
C GLU A 238 -1.56 -8.69 14.10
N LYS A 239 -1.24 -7.40 13.88
CA LYS A 239 -1.71 -6.66 12.71
C LYS A 239 -1.11 -7.16 11.40
N VAL A 240 0.19 -7.49 11.41
CA VAL A 240 0.86 -8.05 10.22
C VAL A 240 0.32 -9.44 9.91
N ASP A 241 0.07 -10.27 10.92
CA ASP A 241 -0.56 -11.59 10.75
C ASP A 241 -1.99 -11.49 10.21
N GLU A 242 -2.77 -10.54 10.71
CA GLU A 242 -4.12 -10.26 10.19
C GLU A 242 -4.07 -9.95 8.68
N TYR A 243 -3.13 -9.10 8.27
CA TYR A 243 -2.92 -8.77 6.86
C TYR A 243 -2.51 -9.98 6.02
N ILE A 244 -1.53 -10.77 6.49
CA ILE A 244 -1.05 -11.98 5.81
C ILE A 244 -2.19 -13.00 5.66
N GLU A 245 -2.88 -13.32 6.75
CA GLU A 245 -3.96 -14.31 6.75
C GLU A 245 -5.13 -13.88 5.87
N HIS A 246 -5.48 -12.59 5.89
CA HIS A 246 -6.54 -12.06 5.05
C HIS A 246 -6.25 -12.27 3.55
N ARG A 247 -4.99 -12.09 3.11
CA ARG A 247 -4.60 -12.34 1.71
C ARG A 247 -4.48 -13.84 1.40
N MET A 248 -3.90 -14.61 2.30
CA MET A 248 -3.77 -16.06 2.14
C MET A 248 -5.12 -16.76 2.08
N LYS A 249 -6.12 -16.31 2.84
CA LYS A 249 -7.48 -16.84 2.77
C LYS A 249 -8.04 -16.73 1.36
N ARG A 250 -7.94 -15.55 0.75
CA ARG A 250 -8.41 -15.32 -0.62
C ARG A 250 -7.65 -16.17 -1.64
N GLU A 251 -6.34 -16.28 -1.48
CA GLU A 251 -5.51 -17.14 -2.32
C GLU A 251 -5.95 -18.61 -2.25
N ARG A 252 -6.22 -19.14 -1.04
CA ARG A 252 -6.73 -20.51 -0.85
C ARG A 252 -8.05 -20.75 -1.56
N GLU A 253 -8.99 -19.80 -1.47
CA GLU A 253 -10.29 -19.89 -2.16
C GLU A 253 -10.11 -19.98 -3.68
N ILE A 254 -9.23 -19.15 -4.25
CA ILE A 254 -8.94 -19.14 -5.70
C ILE A 254 -8.22 -20.42 -6.12
N VAL A 255 -7.23 -20.87 -5.36
CA VAL A 255 -6.52 -22.13 -5.63
C VAL A 255 -7.47 -23.33 -5.57
N ALA A 256 -8.43 -23.36 -4.64
CA ALA A 256 -9.43 -24.41 -4.56
C ALA A 256 -10.30 -24.47 -5.82
N VAL A 257 -10.70 -23.32 -6.36
CA VAL A 257 -11.41 -23.25 -7.65
C VAL A 257 -10.51 -23.75 -8.78
N LEU A 258 -9.29 -23.22 -8.91
CA LEU A 258 -8.36 -23.59 -9.99
C LEU A 258 -8.09 -25.11 -10.05
N LYS A 259 -7.96 -25.79 -8.91
CA LYS A 259 -7.71 -27.24 -8.84
C LYS A 259 -8.87 -28.10 -9.37
N ASN A 260 -10.08 -27.56 -9.42
CA ASN A 260 -11.26 -28.27 -9.89
C ASN A 260 -11.55 -28.06 -11.40
N HIS A 261 -10.68 -27.32 -12.11
CA HIS A 261 -10.84 -27.01 -13.52
C HIS A 261 -9.56 -27.29 -14.29
N GLU A 262 -9.69 -27.80 -15.52
CA GLU A 262 -8.54 -27.94 -16.43
C GLU A 262 -8.02 -26.56 -16.87
N GLU A 263 -8.93 -25.66 -17.22
CA GLU A 263 -8.69 -24.25 -17.57
C GLU A 263 -9.91 -23.42 -17.14
N ILE A 264 -9.68 -22.19 -16.64
CA ILE A 264 -10.76 -21.29 -16.17
C ILE A 264 -10.42 -19.82 -16.37
N THR A 265 -11.41 -18.96 -16.61
CA THR A 265 -11.21 -17.51 -16.76
C THR A 265 -11.17 -16.80 -15.40
N SER A 266 -10.58 -15.60 -15.33
CA SER A 266 -10.58 -14.83 -14.07
C SER A 266 -11.99 -14.43 -13.62
N MET A 267 -12.91 -14.21 -14.57
CA MET A 267 -14.32 -13.93 -14.26
C MET A 267 -15.06 -15.17 -13.75
N ASP A 268 -14.80 -16.35 -14.30
CA ASP A 268 -15.38 -17.59 -13.78
C ASP A 268 -14.92 -17.87 -12.35
N VAL A 269 -13.61 -17.68 -12.07
CA VAL A 269 -13.08 -17.75 -10.70
C VAL A 269 -13.80 -16.74 -9.80
N THR A 270 -13.93 -15.49 -10.25
CA THR A 270 -14.62 -14.44 -9.51
C THR A 270 -16.06 -14.83 -9.19
N ASN A 271 -16.79 -15.38 -10.17
CA ASN A 271 -18.18 -15.79 -10.01
C ASN A 271 -18.38 -16.94 -9.02
N GLN A 272 -17.41 -17.85 -8.92
CA GLN A 272 -17.45 -18.95 -7.96
C GLN A 272 -17.05 -18.50 -6.56
N VAL A 273 -15.95 -17.76 -6.44
CA VAL A 273 -15.40 -17.29 -5.16
C VAL A 273 -16.32 -16.24 -4.50
N TYR A 274 -16.99 -15.41 -5.31
CA TYR A 274 -17.90 -14.35 -4.84
C TYR A 274 -19.37 -14.66 -5.19
N SER A 275 -19.74 -15.93 -5.14
CA SER A 275 -21.08 -16.42 -5.52
C SER A 275 -22.24 -15.78 -4.76
N ASP A 276 -22.03 -15.35 -3.52
CA ASP A 276 -23.04 -14.65 -2.70
C ASP A 276 -22.99 -13.11 -2.83
N SER A 277 -22.03 -12.55 -3.57
CA SER A 277 -21.88 -11.09 -3.71
C SER A 277 -22.74 -10.54 -4.85
N PRO A 278 -23.32 -9.32 -4.69
CA PRO A 278 -23.99 -8.61 -5.76
C PRO A 278 -23.09 -8.42 -6.99
N TRP A 279 -23.68 -8.44 -8.18
CA TRP A 279 -22.92 -8.33 -9.44
C TRP A 279 -22.07 -7.06 -9.53
N ALA A 280 -22.56 -5.95 -8.97
CA ALA A 280 -21.83 -4.68 -8.89
C ALA A 280 -20.51 -4.79 -8.10
N VAL A 281 -20.44 -5.67 -7.10
CA VAL A 281 -19.25 -5.88 -6.26
C VAL A 281 -18.26 -6.84 -6.95
N ARG A 282 -18.76 -7.74 -7.81
CA ARG A 282 -17.92 -8.71 -8.52
C ARG A 282 -16.92 -8.06 -9.46
N LEU A 283 -17.19 -6.87 -9.99
CA LEU A 283 -16.21 -6.15 -10.81
C LEU A 283 -14.99 -5.70 -9.98
N ALA A 284 -15.21 -5.20 -8.76
CA ALA A 284 -14.12 -4.88 -7.84
C ALA A 284 -13.37 -6.14 -7.40
N ALA A 285 -14.12 -7.24 -7.16
CA ALA A 285 -13.55 -8.54 -6.85
C ALA A 285 -12.70 -9.12 -8.00
N LEU A 286 -13.07 -8.88 -9.26
CA LEU A 286 -12.32 -9.35 -10.42
C LEU A 286 -10.88 -8.84 -10.41
N ASN A 287 -10.69 -7.56 -10.07
CA ASN A 287 -9.34 -7.00 -9.96
C ASN A 287 -8.53 -7.70 -8.86
N ASN A 288 -9.15 -8.00 -7.71
CA ASN A 288 -8.50 -8.76 -6.65
C ASN A 288 -8.11 -10.18 -7.09
N VAL A 289 -9.01 -10.88 -7.79
CA VAL A 289 -8.74 -12.20 -8.37
C VAL A 289 -7.59 -12.15 -9.36
N LYS A 290 -7.54 -11.14 -10.24
CA LYS A 290 -6.44 -10.95 -11.20
C LYS A 290 -5.09 -10.75 -10.52
N LEU A 291 -5.04 -10.00 -9.42
CA LEU A 291 -3.81 -9.82 -8.64
C LEU A 291 -3.33 -11.13 -8.01
N VAL A 292 -4.24 -11.95 -7.49
CA VAL A 292 -3.91 -13.28 -6.97
C VAL A 292 -3.40 -14.19 -8.08
N LEU A 293 -4.09 -14.24 -9.23
CA LEU A 293 -3.66 -15.05 -10.38
C LEU A 293 -2.27 -14.63 -10.88
N LYS A 294 -1.99 -13.32 -10.96
CA LYS A 294 -0.66 -12.80 -11.30
C LYS A 294 0.41 -13.26 -10.32
N LYS A 295 0.13 -13.22 -9.01
CA LYS A 295 1.02 -13.79 -7.99
C LYS A 295 1.25 -15.28 -8.20
N LEU A 296 0.20 -16.07 -8.38
CA LEU A 296 0.31 -17.53 -8.56
C LEU A 296 1.11 -17.91 -9.82
N ILE A 297 1.05 -17.09 -10.87
CA ILE A 297 1.92 -17.21 -12.04
C ILE A 297 3.39 -16.94 -11.68
N LYS A 298 3.66 -15.85 -10.95
CA LYS A 298 5.02 -15.50 -10.49
C LYS A 298 5.59 -16.54 -9.53
N ASP A 299 4.73 -17.18 -8.73
CA ASP A 299 5.10 -18.29 -7.85
C ASP A 299 5.43 -19.58 -8.63
N GLY A 300 4.93 -19.70 -9.87
CA GLY A 300 5.14 -20.85 -10.75
C GLY A 300 4.15 -21.99 -10.53
N VAL A 301 3.01 -21.73 -9.90
CA VAL A 301 1.97 -22.74 -9.59
C VAL A 301 0.74 -22.66 -10.51
N VAL A 302 0.66 -21.60 -11.32
CA VAL A 302 -0.39 -21.37 -12.32
C VAL A 302 0.25 -20.95 -13.64
N GLU A 303 -0.27 -21.47 -14.74
CA GLU A 303 0.06 -21.01 -16.10
C GLU A 303 -1.09 -20.20 -16.70
N ASN A 304 -0.74 -19.28 -17.61
CA ASN A 304 -1.68 -18.53 -18.44
C ASN A 304 -1.41 -18.81 -19.92
N PRO A 305 -1.80 -20.01 -20.43
CA PRO A 305 -1.41 -20.48 -21.76
C PRO A 305 -1.91 -19.58 -22.92
N TYR A 306 -2.96 -18.80 -22.71
CA TYR A 306 -3.51 -17.83 -23.66
C TYR A 306 -4.49 -16.88 -22.97
N PHE A 307 -4.95 -15.83 -23.65
CA PHE A 307 -5.78 -14.76 -23.07
C PHE A 307 -6.92 -15.26 -22.16
N GLU A 308 -6.93 -14.80 -20.90
CA GLU A 308 -7.93 -15.11 -19.87
C GLU A 308 -8.17 -16.62 -19.67
N SER A 309 -7.13 -17.45 -19.78
CA SER A 309 -7.19 -18.87 -19.46
C SER A 309 -6.13 -19.22 -18.42
N PHE A 310 -6.56 -19.66 -17.25
CA PHE A 310 -5.67 -19.99 -16.13
C PHE A 310 -5.75 -21.47 -15.81
N LYS A 311 -4.58 -22.09 -15.63
CA LYS A 311 -4.43 -23.52 -15.35
C LYS A 311 -3.57 -23.74 -14.12
N TRP A 312 -4.07 -24.53 -13.17
CA TRP A 312 -3.25 -25.00 -12.05
C TRP A 312 -2.24 -26.04 -12.52
N VAL A 313 -0.95 -25.81 -12.25
CA VAL A 313 0.12 -26.77 -12.57
C VAL A 313 0.73 -27.42 -11.33
N GLY A 314 0.40 -26.94 -10.14
CA GLY A 314 0.96 -27.43 -8.89
C GLY A 314 2.31 -26.80 -8.54
N PRO A 315 2.81 -27.02 -7.32
CA PRO A 315 4.18 -26.62 -6.97
C PRO A 315 5.17 -27.35 -7.88
N SER A 316 6.13 -26.60 -8.45
CA SER A 316 7.25 -27.23 -9.15
C SER A 316 8.03 -28.11 -8.17
N ASP A 317 8.50 -29.27 -8.61
CA ASP A 317 9.35 -30.15 -7.80
C ASP A 317 10.65 -29.46 -7.32
N GLU A 318 11.01 -28.31 -7.93
CA GLU A 318 12.15 -27.47 -7.56
C GLU A 318 11.88 -26.47 -6.42
N LYS A 319 10.62 -26.25 -6.00
CA LYS A 319 10.24 -25.30 -4.92
C LYS A 319 9.52 -26.00 -3.75
N LYS A 320 9.98 -27.17 -3.32
CA LYS A 320 9.65 -27.62 -1.96
C LYS A 320 10.34 -26.65 -0.98
N PRO A 321 9.61 -26.00 -0.05
CA PRO A 321 10.28 -25.28 1.02
C PRO A 321 11.17 -26.30 1.74
N GLU A 322 12.46 -25.99 1.89
CA GLU A 322 13.29 -26.72 2.84
C GLU A 322 12.53 -26.72 4.16
N ALA A 323 12.16 -27.92 4.62
CA ALA A 323 11.56 -28.09 5.92
C ALA A 323 12.49 -27.38 6.92
N ALA A 324 11.97 -26.34 7.57
CA ALA A 324 12.62 -25.74 8.71
C ALA A 324 12.82 -26.85 9.75
N ASN A 325 14.03 -27.40 9.79
CA ASN A 325 14.46 -28.28 10.85
C ASN A 325 14.56 -27.42 12.11
N LEU A 326 13.64 -27.72 13.04
CA LEU A 326 13.66 -27.57 14.51
C LEU A 326 14.72 -26.66 15.13
#